data_AF-A0A535SD70-F1
#
_entry.id   AF-A0A535SD70-F1
#
_cell.length_a   1.000
_cell.length_b   1.000
_cell.length_c   1.000
_cell.angle_alpha   90.00
_cell.angle_beta   90.00
_cell.angle_gamma   90.00
#
_symmetry.space_group_name_H-M   'P 1'
#
loop_
_entity.id
_entity.type
_entity.pdbx_description
1 polymer ?
#
loop_
_entity_poly.entity_id
_entity_poly.type
_entity_poly.pdbx_seq_one_letter_code
_entity_poly.pdbx_strand_id
1 'polypeptide(L)'
;MKRLLYATRDGRLRVHRSLQAAARSGWDVAAADRLIPIPPGATLMHLPGRVAVGRTAAGATVPVEDAVAVAAVLPPGYLRTWLPAYQEQPQAPVLPLFGYAAVASVDGEPHVAALRTDRWSAWDPQAAARQQIALAIAAARRALPDSRLRLHLETCATDYRCLTAQNVFLRAGEGAIPVSPACNAACLGCISEQWGD
;
A
#
# COMPACT_ATOMS: atom_id res chain seq x y z
N MET A 1 -16.88 -11.74 13.42
CA MET A 1 -17.30 -10.31 13.32
C MET A 1 -16.11 -9.47 12.86
N LYS A 2 -16.31 -8.49 11.97
CA LYS A 2 -15.25 -7.66 11.38
C LYS A 2 -14.89 -6.48 12.30
N ARG A 3 -14.02 -6.67 13.28
CA ARG A 3 -13.72 -5.69 14.33
C ARG A 3 -12.79 -4.59 13.84
N LEU A 4 -12.91 -3.40 14.43
CA LEU A 4 -11.98 -2.30 14.20
C LEU A 4 -10.56 -2.72 14.62
N LEU A 5 -9.63 -2.64 13.67
CA LEU A 5 -8.19 -2.74 13.90
C LEU A 5 -7.62 -1.32 13.94
N TYR A 6 -6.90 -0.97 15.00
CA TYR A 6 -6.32 0.35 15.18
C TYR A 6 -4.93 0.23 15.81
N ALA A 7 -4.18 1.33 15.80
CA ALA A 7 -2.89 1.40 16.49
C ALA A 7 -2.98 2.31 17.71
N THR A 8 -2.36 1.90 18.81
CA THR A 8 -2.13 2.77 19.97
C THR A 8 -0.99 3.76 19.68
N ARG A 9 -0.87 4.81 20.50
CA ARG A 9 0.18 5.84 20.34
C ARG A 9 1.61 5.28 20.37
N ASP A 10 1.83 4.14 21.02
CA ASP A 10 3.12 3.41 21.05
C ASP A 10 3.34 2.52 19.82
N GLY A 11 2.46 2.59 18.81
CA GLY A 11 2.58 1.88 17.53
C GLY A 11 2.13 0.41 17.57
N ARG A 12 1.48 -0.04 18.65
CA ARG A 12 0.98 -1.42 18.72
C ARG A 12 -0.41 -1.56 18.11
N LEU A 13 -0.60 -2.61 17.32
CA LEU A 13 -1.92 -2.95 16.79
C LEU A 13 -2.82 -3.52 17.90
N ARG A 14 -4.07 -3.07 17.91
CA ARG A 14 -5.12 -3.47 18.85
C ARG A 14 -6.43 -3.69 18.11
N VAL A 15 -7.23 -4.62 18.65
CA VAL A 15 -8.57 -4.92 18.15
C VAL A 15 -9.58 -4.33 19.13
N HIS A 16 -10.49 -3.50 18.63
CA HIS A 16 -11.55 -2.94 19.46
C HIS A 16 -12.55 -4.05 19.87
N ARG A 17 -12.99 -4.03 21.13
CA ARG A 17 -13.81 -5.12 21.69
C ARG A 17 -15.22 -5.19 21.07
N SER A 18 -15.83 -4.03 20.83
CA SER A 18 -17.24 -3.89 20.46
C SER A 18 -17.51 -3.17 19.14
N LEU A 19 -16.51 -2.53 18.52
CA LEU A 19 -16.73 -1.70 17.33
C LEU A 19 -16.38 -2.49 16.09
N GLN A 20 -17.25 -2.38 15.08
CA GLN A 20 -16.99 -2.90 13.74
C GLN A 20 -16.03 -1.96 13.01
N ALA A 21 -15.18 -2.50 12.14
CA ALA A 21 -14.35 -1.69 11.26
C ALA A 21 -15.25 -0.83 10.34
N ALA A 22 -14.93 0.46 10.27
CA ALA A 22 -15.50 1.39 9.30
C ALA A 22 -14.58 1.47 8.06
N ALA A 23 -15.18 1.62 6.89
CA ALA A 23 -14.49 1.77 5.63
C ALA A 23 -15.24 2.80 4.77
N ARG A 24 -14.55 3.41 3.80
CA ARG A 24 -15.08 4.50 2.99
C ARG A 24 -15.06 4.18 1.49
N SER A 25 -16.12 4.55 0.79
CA SER A 25 -16.19 4.62 -0.68
C SER A 25 -16.73 5.99 -1.07
N GLY A 26 -15.91 6.83 -1.69
CA GLY A 26 -16.28 8.24 -1.88
C GLY A 26 -16.55 8.94 -0.55
N TRP A 27 -17.76 9.46 -0.38
CA TRP A 27 -18.23 10.09 0.86
C TRP A 27 -18.96 9.12 1.79
N ASP A 28 -19.29 7.93 1.31
CA ASP A 28 -20.06 6.94 2.07
C ASP A 28 -19.16 6.17 3.02
N VAL A 29 -19.56 6.10 4.29
CA VAL A 29 -18.90 5.29 5.33
C VAL A 29 -19.78 4.11 5.69
N ALA A 30 -19.24 2.91 5.53
CA ALA A 30 -19.95 1.65 5.77
C ALA A 30 -19.01 0.58 6.34
N ALA A 31 -19.55 -0.63 6.55
CA ALA A 31 -18.71 -1.78 6.82
C ALA A 31 -18.20 -2.38 5.51
N ALA A 32 -16.91 -2.71 5.43
CA ALA A 32 -16.36 -3.39 4.26
C ALA A 32 -16.98 -4.79 4.11
N ASP A 33 -17.47 -5.10 2.91
CA ASP A 33 -18.11 -6.36 2.55
C ASP A 33 -17.10 -7.44 2.17
N ARG A 34 -16.10 -7.10 1.35
CA ARG A 34 -15.02 -8.00 0.91
C ARG A 34 -13.74 -7.79 1.70
N LEU A 35 -13.42 -8.72 2.59
CA LEU A 35 -12.18 -8.77 3.35
C LEU A 35 -11.46 -10.08 3.03
N ILE A 36 -10.16 -9.99 2.74
CA ILE A 36 -9.28 -11.15 2.60
C ILE A 36 -8.19 -11.08 3.68
N PRO A 37 -7.59 -12.21 4.09
CA PRO A 37 -6.38 -12.18 4.91
C PRO A 37 -5.33 -11.28 4.25
N ILE A 38 -4.52 -10.58 5.06
CA ILE A 38 -3.44 -9.74 4.53
C ILE A 38 -2.54 -10.59 3.61
N PRO A 39 -2.43 -10.26 2.31
CA PRO A 39 -1.65 -11.08 1.40
C PRO A 39 -0.15 -10.91 1.68
N PRO A 40 0.67 -11.93 1.37
CA PRO A 40 2.13 -11.81 1.46
C PRO A 40 2.63 -10.59 0.67
N GLY A 41 3.58 -9.85 1.25
CA GLY A 41 4.11 -8.62 0.64
C GLY A 41 3.25 -7.36 0.82
N ALA A 42 2.08 -7.46 1.45
CA ALA A 42 1.36 -6.26 1.91
C ALA A 42 1.99 -5.72 3.20
N THR A 43 1.86 -4.41 3.39
CA THR A 43 2.38 -3.69 4.55
C THR A 43 1.25 -3.00 5.28
N LEU A 44 1.13 -3.24 6.59
CA LEU A 44 0.24 -2.46 7.46
C LEU A 44 0.90 -1.11 7.78
N MET A 45 0.13 -0.04 7.67
CA MET A 45 0.58 1.34 7.82
C MET A 45 -0.25 2.04 8.89
N HIS A 46 0.42 2.75 9.79
CA HIS A 46 -0.22 3.78 10.59
C HIS A 46 -0.57 4.98 9.70
N LEU A 47 -1.64 5.68 10.02
CA LEU A 47 -2.03 6.93 9.37
C LEU A 47 -1.86 8.09 10.38
N PRO A 48 -0.67 8.71 10.48
CA PRO A 48 -0.40 9.79 11.43
C PRO A 48 -1.42 10.93 11.30
N GLY A 49 -1.88 11.47 12.44
CA GLY A 49 -2.90 12.53 12.50
C GLY A 49 -4.30 12.10 12.08
N ARG A 50 -4.55 10.81 11.83
CA ARG A 50 -5.88 10.27 11.52
C ARG A 50 -6.36 9.40 12.68
N VAL A 51 -7.47 9.81 13.28
CA VAL A 51 -8.13 9.09 14.37
C VAL A 51 -8.93 7.93 13.79
N ALA A 52 -8.77 6.74 14.37
CA ALA A 52 -9.53 5.56 13.96
C ALA A 52 -11.03 5.79 14.23
N VAL A 53 -11.87 5.40 13.28
CA VAL A 53 -13.33 5.43 13.44
C VAL A 53 -13.89 4.02 13.33
N GLY A 54 -14.82 3.69 14.22
CA GLY A 54 -15.52 2.40 14.23
C GLY A 54 -17.02 2.58 14.06
N ARG A 55 -17.72 1.50 13.72
CA ARG A 55 -19.19 1.48 13.65
C ARG A 55 -19.78 0.77 14.86
N THR A 56 -20.77 1.39 15.49
CA THR A 56 -21.54 0.81 16.60
C THR A 56 -22.55 -0.22 16.07
N ALA A 57 -23.12 -1.02 16.98
CA ALA A 57 -24.19 -1.96 16.62
C ALA A 57 -25.45 -1.26 16.04
N ALA A 58 -25.69 0.00 16.44
CA ALA A 58 -26.76 0.84 15.91
C ALA A 58 -26.43 1.46 14.53
N GLY A 59 -25.22 1.22 14.01
CA GLY A 59 -24.79 1.69 12.68
C GLY A 59 -24.13 3.07 12.66
N ALA A 60 -24.04 3.76 13.81
CA ALA A 60 -23.37 5.05 13.92
C ALA A 60 -21.85 4.91 13.82
N THR A 61 -21.19 5.86 13.17
CA THR A 61 -19.72 5.95 13.11
C THR A 61 -19.22 6.83 14.24
N VAL A 62 -18.25 6.33 15.03
CA VAL A 62 -17.70 7.04 16.18
C VAL A 62 -16.17 7.04 16.13
N PRO A 63 -15.50 8.17 16.46
CA PRO A 63 -14.06 8.19 16.66
C PRO A 63 -13.69 7.42 17.93
N VAL A 64 -12.50 6.83 17.93
CA VAL A 64 -11.94 6.14 19.09
C VAL A 64 -10.80 6.98 19.65
N GLU A 65 -10.94 7.38 20.91
CA GLU A 65 -9.92 8.13 21.63
C GLU A 65 -8.61 7.33 21.69
N ASP A 66 -7.48 8.03 21.56
CA ASP A 66 -6.13 7.44 21.58
C ASP A 66 -5.88 6.32 20.56
N ALA A 67 -6.68 6.25 19.50
CA ALA A 67 -6.55 5.30 18.43
C ALA A 67 -6.14 5.95 17.11
N VAL A 68 -4.99 5.54 16.59
CA VAL A 68 -4.50 5.91 15.26
C VAL A 68 -5.10 4.96 14.22
N ALA A 69 -5.62 5.52 13.13
CA ALA A 69 -6.15 4.75 12.03
C ALA A 69 -5.05 3.91 11.36
N VAL A 70 -5.42 2.71 10.92
CA VAL A 70 -4.52 1.76 10.26
C VAL A 70 -5.07 1.47 8.86
N ALA A 71 -4.17 1.26 7.91
CA ALA A 71 -4.48 0.80 6.57
C ALA A 71 -3.51 -0.31 6.14
N ALA A 72 -3.79 -0.93 4.99
CA ALA A 72 -2.84 -1.78 4.30
C ALA A 72 -2.45 -1.17 2.96
N VAL A 73 -1.19 -1.30 2.58
CA VAL A 73 -0.71 -1.10 1.20
C VAL A 73 -0.49 -2.48 0.60
N LEU A 74 -1.15 -2.75 -0.52
CA LEU A 74 -1.17 -4.05 -1.17
C LEU A 74 -0.01 -4.17 -2.18
N PRO A 75 0.54 -5.39 -2.39
CA PRO A 75 1.43 -5.64 -3.52
C PRO A 75 0.63 -5.57 -4.84
N PRO A 76 1.32 -5.49 -5.99
CA PRO A 76 0.66 -5.61 -7.29
C PRO A 76 -0.20 -6.86 -7.43
N GLY A 77 -1.24 -6.77 -8.26
CA GLY A 77 -2.21 -7.84 -8.49
C GLY A 77 -3.40 -7.87 -7.53
N TYR A 78 -3.54 -6.85 -6.66
CA TYR A 78 -4.70 -6.66 -5.81
C TYR A 78 -5.35 -5.31 -6.07
N LEU A 79 -6.68 -5.33 -6.21
CA LEU A 79 -7.53 -4.15 -6.21
C LEU A 79 -8.00 -3.87 -4.79
N ARG A 80 -7.77 -2.67 -4.28
CA ARG A 80 -8.45 -2.21 -3.06
C ARG A 80 -9.93 -1.97 -3.37
N THR A 81 -10.82 -2.45 -2.49
CA THR A 81 -12.27 -2.27 -2.66
C THR A 81 -12.84 -1.19 -1.76
N TRP A 82 -12.13 -0.84 -0.69
CA TRP A 82 -12.52 0.24 0.23
C TRP A 82 -11.30 1.04 0.71
N LEU A 83 -11.51 2.34 0.92
CA LEU A 83 -10.55 3.22 1.58
C LEU A 83 -10.69 3.11 3.10
N PRO A 84 -9.62 3.32 3.89
CA PRO A 84 -9.74 3.42 5.34
C PRO A 84 -10.68 4.59 5.69
N ALA A 85 -11.58 4.37 6.64
CA ALA A 85 -12.34 5.45 7.24
C ALA A 85 -11.57 5.97 8.46
N TYR A 86 -11.53 7.29 8.61
CA TYR A 86 -10.89 7.97 9.73
C TYR A 86 -11.46 9.37 9.89
N GLN A 87 -11.20 9.96 11.05
CA GLN A 87 -11.36 11.39 11.27
C GLN A 87 -9.98 12.06 11.21
N GLU A 88 -9.85 13.05 10.34
CA GLU A 88 -8.60 13.79 10.17
C GLU A 88 -8.47 14.88 11.25
N GLN A 89 -7.29 14.97 11.87
CA GLN A 89 -6.98 16.04 12.80
C GLN A 89 -6.58 17.31 12.03
N PRO A 90 -6.80 18.52 12.59
CA PRO A 90 -6.47 19.77 11.90
C PRO A 90 -5.02 19.92 11.42
N GLN A 91 -4.07 19.25 12.10
CA GLN A 91 -2.63 19.31 11.79
C GLN A 91 -2.10 17.99 11.21
N ALA A 92 -2.98 17.17 10.62
CA ALA A 92 -2.58 15.89 10.09
C ALA A 92 -1.64 16.07 8.88
N PRO A 93 -0.46 15.43 8.83
CA PRO A 93 0.50 15.64 7.75
C PRO A 93 -0.03 15.12 6.41
N VAL A 94 0.52 15.56 5.27
CA VAL A 94 0.21 14.90 3.99
C VAL A 94 0.73 13.46 4.04
N LEU A 95 -0.13 12.49 3.71
CA LEU A 95 0.29 11.09 3.62
C LEU A 95 0.94 10.85 2.26
N PRO A 96 2.02 10.04 2.17
CA PRO A 96 2.58 9.63 0.89
C PRO A 96 1.50 9.02 0.00
N LEU A 97 1.59 9.25 -1.31
CA LEU A 97 0.61 8.77 -2.29
C LEU A 97 0.68 7.24 -2.48
N PHE A 98 0.17 6.50 -1.51
CA PHE A 98 0.06 5.04 -1.55
C PHE A 98 -1.38 4.56 -1.73
N GLY A 99 -1.49 3.32 -2.19
CA GLY A 99 -2.76 2.61 -2.33
C GLY A 99 -3.36 2.14 -1.00
N TYR A 100 -3.59 3.04 -0.04
CA TYR A 100 -4.16 2.68 1.28
C TYR A 100 -5.53 2.00 1.12
N ALA A 101 -5.67 0.83 1.72
CA ALA A 101 -6.89 0.02 1.76
C ALA A 101 -7.38 -0.13 3.20
N ALA A 102 -8.70 -0.17 3.38
CA ALA A 102 -9.31 -0.40 4.69
C ALA A 102 -8.88 -1.76 5.27
N VAL A 103 -8.72 -1.82 6.59
CA VAL A 103 -8.41 -3.05 7.32
C VAL A 103 -9.41 -3.31 8.42
N ALA A 104 -9.53 -4.58 8.79
CA ALA A 104 -10.32 -5.03 9.92
C ALA A 104 -9.62 -6.22 10.58
N SER A 105 -10.01 -6.55 11.81
CA SER A 105 -9.71 -7.84 12.41
C SER A 105 -10.87 -8.79 12.20
N VAL A 106 -10.59 -9.94 11.61
CA VAL A 106 -11.54 -11.06 11.48
C VAL A 106 -10.96 -12.21 12.29
N ASP A 107 -11.70 -12.64 13.31
CA ASP A 107 -11.31 -13.74 14.21
C ASP A 107 -9.93 -13.56 14.87
N GLY A 108 -9.57 -12.30 15.14
CA GLY A 108 -8.29 -11.91 15.76
C GLY A 108 -7.22 -11.54 14.73
N GLU A 109 -7.39 -11.93 13.47
CA GLU A 109 -6.37 -11.78 12.44
C GLU A 109 -6.61 -10.55 11.54
N PRO A 110 -5.55 -9.81 11.15
CA PRO A 110 -5.67 -8.72 10.19
C PRO A 110 -6.19 -9.17 8.83
N HIS A 111 -7.16 -8.43 8.32
CA HIS A 111 -7.73 -8.59 6.98
C HIS A 111 -7.81 -7.24 6.29
N VAL A 112 -7.76 -7.23 4.96
CA VAL A 112 -7.80 -6.04 4.12
C VAL A 112 -8.96 -6.08 3.14
N ALA A 113 -9.54 -4.90 2.89
CA ALA A 113 -10.59 -4.71 1.91
C ALA A 113 -10.03 -4.72 0.49
N ALA A 114 -9.89 -5.91 -0.07
CA ALA A 114 -9.25 -6.12 -1.37
C ALA A 114 -9.78 -7.35 -2.11
N LEU A 115 -9.53 -7.35 -3.42
CA LEU A 115 -9.73 -8.47 -4.31
C LEU A 115 -8.43 -8.74 -5.06
N ARG A 116 -8.00 -10.00 -5.14
CA ARG A 116 -6.91 -10.38 -6.05
C ARG A 116 -7.42 -10.36 -7.48
N THR A 117 -6.87 -9.47 -8.30
CA THR A 117 -7.23 -9.29 -9.72
C THR A 117 -6.23 -9.92 -10.66
N ASP A 118 -4.98 -10.10 -10.22
CA ASP A 118 -3.92 -10.71 -11.02
C ASP A 118 -3.22 -11.84 -10.24
N ARG A 119 -2.82 -12.87 -10.97
CA ARG A 119 -2.05 -14.01 -10.47
C ARG A 119 -0.64 -14.07 -11.03
N TRP A 120 -0.24 -13.11 -11.86
CA TRP A 120 1.05 -13.11 -12.49
C TRP A 120 2.18 -12.90 -11.47
N SER A 121 3.10 -13.86 -11.43
CA SER A 121 4.18 -13.90 -10.45
C SER A 121 5.36 -12.99 -10.78
N ALA A 122 5.43 -12.42 -11.99
CA ALA A 122 6.53 -11.53 -12.38
C ALA A 122 6.62 -10.27 -11.51
N TRP A 123 5.48 -9.81 -10.98
CA TRP A 123 5.40 -8.70 -10.02
C TRP A 123 5.13 -9.14 -8.58
N ASP A 124 5.37 -10.41 -8.25
CA ASP A 124 5.32 -10.84 -6.87
C ASP A 124 6.59 -10.38 -6.13
N PRO A 125 6.50 -9.46 -5.16
CA PRO A 125 7.67 -9.01 -4.41
C PRO A 125 8.30 -10.12 -3.56
N GLN A 126 7.59 -11.22 -3.31
CA GLN A 126 8.05 -12.37 -2.53
C GLN A 126 8.61 -13.50 -3.41
N ALA A 127 8.63 -13.35 -4.74
CA ALA A 127 9.13 -14.40 -5.62
C ALA A 127 10.61 -14.73 -5.34
N ALA A 128 10.97 -16.02 -5.36
CA ALA A 128 12.33 -16.47 -5.07
C ALA A 128 13.40 -15.80 -5.96
N ALA A 129 13.08 -15.52 -7.22
CA ALA A 129 13.98 -14.80 -8.14
C ALA A 129 14.38 -13.41 -7.60
N ARG A 130 13.51 -12.75 -6.82
CA ARG A 130 13.76 -11.42 -6.25
C ARG A 130 14.86 -11.43 -5.21
N GLN A 131 15.10 -12.56 -4.56
CA GLN A 131 16.23 -12.73 -3.63
C GLN A 131 17.58 -12.62 -4.35
N GLN A 132 17.60 -12.82 -5.67
CA GLN A 132 18.81 -12.78 -6.50
C GLN A 132 19.00 -11.44 -7.22
N ILE A 133 18.18 -10.43 -6.94
CA ILE A 133 18.20 -9.16 -7.66
C ILE A 133 19.57 -8.48 -7.65
N ALA A 134 20.28 -8.52 -6.51
CA ALA A 134 21.60 -7.93 -6.39
C ALA A 134 22.63 -8.60 -7.32
N LEU A 135 22.56 -9.93 -7.46
CA LEU A 135 23.42 -10.69 -8.37
C LEU A 135 23.09 -10.38 -9.83
N ALA A 136 21.80 -10.27 -10.15
CA ALA A 136 21.33 -9.92 -11.49
C ALA A 136 21.76 -8.50 -11.91
N ILE A 137 21.69 -7.53 -10.99
CA ILE A 137 22.20 -6.17 -11.19
C ILE A 137 23.72 -6.20 -11.42
N ALA A 138 24.47 -6.92 -10.60
CA ALA A 138 25.93 -7.03 -10.76
C ALA A 138 26.34 -7.69 -12.09
N ALA A 139 25.58 -8.67 -12.58
CA ALA A 139 25.77 -9.24 -13.91
C ALA A 139 25.50 -8.21 -15.01
N ALA A 140 24.41 -7.43 -14.89
CA ALA A 140 24.09 -6.38 -15.85
C ALA A 140 25.14 -5.25 -15.88
N ARG A 141 25.69 -4.86 -14.73
CA ARG A 141 26.79 -3.88 -14.63
C ARG A 141 28.01 -4.32 -15.45
N ARG A 142 28.38 -5.61 -15.39
CA ARG A 142 29.51 -6.17 -16.17
C ARG A 142 29.21 -6.27 -17.65
N ALA A 143 27.98 -6.64 -18.01
CA ALA A 143 27.58 -6.81 -19.41
C ALA A 143 27.37 -5.47 -20.15
N LEU A 144 26.95 -4.43 -19.43
CA LEU A 144 26.57 -3.12 -19.99
C LEU A 144 27.19 -1.97 -19.17
N PRO A 145 28.54 -1.88 -19.09
CA PRO A 145 29.22 -0.91 -18.22
C PRO A 145 28.79 0.54 -18.52
N ASP A 146 28.74 0.90 -19.80
CA ASP A 146 28.49 2.29 -20.25
C ASP A 146 27.00 2.61 -20.52
N SER A 147 26.09 1.67 -20.22
CA SER A 147 24.67 1.88 -20.47
C SER A 147 24.03 2.84 -19.46
N ARG A 148 23.70 4.05 -19.93
CA ARG A 148 22.92 5.05 -19.16
C ARG A 148 21.54 4.54 -18.75
N LEU A 149 20.90 3.76 -19.63
CA LEU A 149 19.60 3.14 -19.34
C LEU A 149 19.71 2.15 -18.19
N ARG A 150 20.73 1.27 -18.20
CA ARG A 150 20.99 0.35 -17.08
C ARG A 150 21.18 1.12 -15.78
N LEU A 151 22.00 2.18 -15.78
CA LEU A 151 22.26 2.98 -14.59
C LEU A 151 20.97 3.56 -14.00
N HIS A 152 20.08 4.11 -14.84
CA HIS A 152 18.80 4.62 -14.38
C HIS A 152 17.88 3.51 -13.83
N LEU A 153 17.76 2.40 -14.56
CA LEU A 153 16.92 1.28 -14.13
C LEU A 153 17.42 0.66 -12.83
N GLU A 154 18.73 0.73 -12.58
CA GLU A 154 19.32 0.26 -11.34
C GLU A 154 18.81 1.07 -10.15
N THR A 155 18.83 2.41 -10.23
CA THR A 155 18.20 3.29 -9.23
C THR A 155 16.73 2.94 -9.02
N CYS A 156 15.95 2.74 -10.10
CA CYS A 156 14.56 2.33 -9.97
C CYS A 156 14.40 0.97 -9.28
N ALA A 157 15.26 0.01 -9.60
CA ALA A 157 15.22 -1.34 -9.06
C ALA A 157 15.66 -1.40 -7.58
N THR A 158 16.55 -0.52 -7.13
CA THR A 158 17.08 -0.48 -5.77
C THR A 158 16.34 0.51 -4.87
N ASP A 159 16.32 1.78 -5.24
CA ASP A 159 15.93 2.88 -4.35
C ASP A 159 14.41 2.95 -4.28
N TYR A 160 13.75 2.91 -5.44
CA TYR A 160 12.29 2.86 -5.52
C TYR A 160 11.73 1.44 -5.40
N ARG A 161 12.61 0.42 -5.47
CA ARG A 161 12.23 -1.01 -5.45
C ARG A 161 11.17 -1.36 -6.49
N CYS A 162 11.19 -0.68 -7.65
CA CYS A 162 10.23 -0.86 -8.72
C CYS A 162 10.30 -2.28 -9.26
N LEU A 163 9.21 -3.03 -9.13
CA LEU A 163 9.21 -4.43 -9.51
C LEU A 163 9.40 -4.62 -11.01
N THR A 164 8.89 -3.70 -11.82
CA THR A 164 9.05 -3.70 -13.28
C THR A 164 10.47 -3.30 -13.71
N ALA A 165 11.20 -2.52 -12.92
CA ALA A 165 12.63 -2.27 -13.19
C ALA A 165 13.48 -3.50 -12.84
N GLN A 166 13.19 -4.16 -11.71
CA GLN A 166 13.86 -5.40 -11.31
C GLN A 166 13.70 -6.52 -12.35
N ASN A 167 12.53 -6.60 -13.00
CA ASN A 167 12.25 -7.52 -14.09
C ASN A 167 13.24 -7.42 -15.26
N VAL A 168 13.78 -6.23 -15.56
CA VAL A 168 14.80 -6.05 -16.60
C VAL A 168 16.08 -6.80 -16.24
N PHE A 169 16.51 -6.71 -14.97
CA PHE A 169 17.70 -7.41 -14.48
C PHE A 169 17.47 -8.91 -14.35
N LEU A 170 16.29 -9.32 -13.88
CA LEU A 170 15.89 -10.73 -13.73
C LEU A 170 15.54 -11.40 -15.07
N ARG A 171 15.41 -10.62 -16.15
CA ARG A 171 14.98 -11.08 -17.48
C ARG A 171 13.65 -11.82 -17.43
N ALA A 172 12.68 -11.27 -16.71
CA ALA A 172 11.38 -11.90 -16.47
C ALA A 172 10.24 -10.89 -16.65
N GLY A 173 9.18 -11.28 -17.38
CA GLY A 173 8.00 -10.45 -17.58
C GLY A 173 8.26 -9.14 -18.32
N GLU A 174 7.59 -8.07 -17.91
CA GLU A 174 7.70 -6.74 -18.50
C GLU A 174 8.76 -5.88 -17.82
N GLY A 175 9.46 -5.06 -18.63
CA GLY A 175 10.42 -4.06 -18.20
C GLY A 175 9.91 -2.64 -18.47
N ALA A 176 9.98 -1.77 -17.48
CA ALA A 176 9.66 -0.35 -17.66
C ALA A 176 10.89 0.35 -18.26
N ILE A 177 10.70 1.17 -19.30
CA ILE A 177 11.75 2.00 -19.87
C ILE A 177 11.42 3.47 -19.56
N PRO A 178 12.31 4.21 -18.87
CA PRO A 178 12.15 5.65 -18.69
C PRO A 178 12.28 6.34 -20.05
N VAL A 179 11.21 7.01 -20.51
CA VAL A 179 11.20 7.70 -21.81
C VAL A 179 11.28 9.22 -21.70
N SER A 180 11.04 9.79 -20.52
CA SER A 180 11.06 11.24 -20.31
C SER A 180 11.52 11.60 -18.89
N PRO A 181 12.34 12.64 -18.72
CA PRO A 181 12.69 13.18 -17.40
C PRO A 181 11.51 13.95 -16.75
N ALA A 182 10.49 14.32 -17.53
CA ALA A 182 9.32 15.05 -17.06
C ALA A 182 8.02 14.39 -17.53
N CYS A 183 7.01 14.37 -16.66
CA CYS A 183 5.66 13.95 -17.01
C CYS A 183 4.85 15.17 -17.48
N ASN A 184 4.22 15.09 -18.66
CA ASN A 184 3.33 16.14 -19.17
C ASN A 184 1.84 15.85 -18.94
N ALA A 185 1.51 14.78 -18.21
CA ALA A 185 0.13 14.37 -18.00
C ALA A 185 -0.63 15.28 -17.01
N ALA A 186 0.09 16.12 -16.24
CA ALA A 186 -0.47 17.07 -15.27
C ALA A 186 -1.57 16.46 -14.38
N CYS A 187 -1.34 15.22 -13.92
CA CYS A 187 -2.34 14.49 -13.17
C CYS A 187 -2.57 15.13 -11.79
N LEU A 188 -3.84 15.31 -11.40
CA LEU A 188 -4.22 15.78 -10.05
C LEU A 188 -3.65 14.92 -8.90
N GLY A 189 -3.27 13.67 -9.18
CA GLY A 189 -2.60 12.76 -8.25
C GLY A 189 -1.28 12.26 -8.83
N CYS A 190 -0.36 13.17 -9.16
CA CYS A 190 0.93 12.81 -9.72
C CYS A 190 1.78 12.02 -8.69
N ILE A 191 2.22 10.83 -9.07
CA ILE A 191 3.12 10.01 -8.23
C ILE A 191 4.56 10.54 -8.21
N SER A 192 4.91 11.36 -9.19
CA SER A 192 6.24 11.97 -9.32
C SER A 192 6.31 13.35 -8.63
N GLU A 193 5.17 13.96 -8.33
CA GLU A 193 5.07 15.30 -7.76
C GLU A 193 3.80 15.39 -6.91
N GLN A 194 3.93 15.49 -5.59
CA GLN A 194 2.78 15.76 -4.74
C GLN A 194 2.63 17.27 -4.60
N TRP A 195 1.51 17.81 -5.10
CA TRP A 195 1.19 19.22 -4.98
C TRP A 195 0.67 19.47 -3.56
N GLY A 196 1.29 20.37 -2.80
CA GLY A 196 0.80 20.73 -1.45
C GLY A 196 1.83 20.84 -0.32
N ASP A 197 3.14 20.91 -0.63
CA ASP A 197 4.14 21.50 0.27
C ASP A 197 4.14 23.04 0.14
#